data_AF-A0AA41XQB9-F1
#
_entry.id   AF-A0AA41XQB9-F1
#
_cell.length_a   1.000
_cell.length_b   1.000
_cell.length_c   1.000
_cell.angle_alpha   90.00
_cell.angle_beta   90.00
_cell.angle_gamma   90.00
#
_symmetry.space_group_name_H-M   'P 1'
#
loop_
_entity.id
_entity.type
_entity.pdbx_description
1 polymer ?
#
loop_
_entity_poly.entity_id
_entity_poly.type
_entity_poly.pdbx_seq_one_letter_code
_entity_poly.pdbx_strand_id
1 'polypeptide(L)'
;MTDTEAFFLDSGSDQLAKIYHWARARYAAPWAVFFAVLLRVAASVGPHVQLPGTIGGRASLNLLCAFVSASGGGKGISDKVGRLAWPTPILELPIGSGEGIAATFKKPDKPDADNEPITAAIFSIPEIDTLAGIAARQGSILLAQLKSMAMGEQLGQSNASKATSRVVAAHSYRCCLSVGAQPGHTGVIFNDTTGGTPQRFLWSPTTDPGMPATASPDPDPLDTALPLWCPGEDGVVEITYGVPEIAEAVIAAHIARQRGEADPLDGHWMLTRLKVAALLAIMHHRSVVSQADWEMSAGVMAVSDATREWIVNEARKAEREKVRARAIARAVGDEVYDRRLLDSVKRSIVRMLDHDGEQAGNELRSRLGKREKRDLFDQAVSELAADGYVESLAVDRGTRYRLLRSGQGDQPGQGRYPHVSEGDHIGQGDQSNNITALDSRRSHQSERPKLSCQKWFNNHIAELRAAGHTTAESFAVYRAGKAAGYSQSSLSMAASSNPDVEVIARTKRGATWSITGQQQSTYTSAPDFFAQYLDRLPAGTATIDQDDYRRAAKAAGYDDATACRAATRHPRIESIPVDGHRAGSHDRTWRVLPDEEVS
;
A
#
# COMPACT_ATOMS: atom_id res chain seq x y z
N MET A 1 -0.06 -12.14 -27.06
CA MET A 1 -0.98 -10.99 -26.99
C MET A 1 -1.90 -11.15 -28.18
N THR A 2 -3.22 -11.18 -27.98
CA THR A 2 -4.19 -11.34 -29.07
C THR A 2 -4.05 -10.19 -30.05
N ASP A 3 -3.86 -10.47 -31.34
CA ASP A 3 -3.87 -9.42 -32.36
C ASP A 3 -5.27 -8.80 -32.42
N THR A 4 -5.33 -7.49 -32.21
CA THR A 4 -6.60 -6.77 -32.09
C THR A 4 -7.31 -6.70 -33.43
N GLU A 5 -6.59 -6.43 -34.52
CA GLU A 5 -7.24 -6.35 -35.83
C GLU A 5 -7.71 -7.73 -36.27
N ALA A 6 -6.90 -8.77 -36.08
CA ALA A 6 -7.30 -10.13 -36.39
C ALA A 6 -8.55 -10.58 -35.60
N PHE A 7 -8.65 -10.23 -34.31
CA PHE A 7 -9.83 -10.57 -33.51
C PHE A 7 -11.11 -9.89 -34.01
N PHE A 8 -11.04 -8.63 -34.44
CA PHE A 8 -12.24 -7.89 -34.82
C PHE A 8 -12.58 -7.98 -36.31
N LEU A 9 -11.59 -7.83 -37.19
CA LEU A 9 -11.77 -7.71 -38.64
C LEU A 9 -11.66 -9.06 -39.36
N ASP A 10 -10.76 -9.95 -38.92
CA ASP A 10 -10.52 -11.24 -39.59
C ASP A 10 -11.42 -12.37 -39.03
N SER A 11 -12.26 -12.07 -38.03
CA SER A 11 -13.18 -13.03 -37.41
C SER A 11 -14.31 -13.50 -38.32
N GLY A 12 -14.55 -12.81 -39.45
CA GLY A 12 -15.72 -13.03 -40.30
C GLY A 12 -17.04 -12.57 -39.66
N SER A 13 -16.99 -11.81 -38.57
CA SER A 13 -18.17 -11.31 -37.85
C SER A 13 -18.43 -9.83 -38.12
N ASP A 14 -19.54 -9.53 -38.78
CA ASP A 14 -19.99 -8.15 -39.03
C ASP A 14 -20.19 -7.37 -37.72
N GLN A 15 -20.69 -8.03 -36.67
CA GLN A 15 -20.87 -7.42 -35.35
C GLN A 15 -19.54 -6.98 -34.74
N LEU A 16 -18.50 -7.82 -34.81
CA LEU A 16 -17.16 -7.50 -34.29
C LEU A 16 -16.47 -6.42 -35.12
N ALA A 17 -16.59 -6.48 -36.45
CA ALA A 17 -16.07 -5.44 -37.34
C ALA A 17 -16.73 -4.09 -37.05
N LYS A 18 -18.06 -4.04 -36.87
CA LYS A 18 -18.79 -2.83 -36.48
C LYS A 18 -18.31 -2.25 -35.14
N ILE A 19 -18.02 -3.10 -34.14
CA ILE A 19 -17.46 -2.64 -32.85
C ILE A 19 -16.11 -1.94 -33.07
N TYR A 20 -15.24 -2.54 -33.88
CA TYR A 20 -13.95 -1.94 -34.22
C TYR A 20 -14.12 -0.60 -34.92
N HIS A 21 -14.99 -0.53 -35.94
CA HIS A 21 -15.25 0.71 -36.65
C HIS A 21 -15.87 1.79 -35.77
N TRP A 22 -16.78 1.43 -34.85
CA TRP A 22 -17.33 2.36 -33.86
C TRP A 22 -16.22 2.93 -32.96
N ALA A 23 -15.30 2.08 -32.51
CA ALA A 23 -14.16 2.49 -31.71
C ALA A 23 -13.26 3.49 -32.47
N ARG A 24 -12.94 3.19 -33.73
CA ARG A 24 -12.14 4.06 -34.62
C ARG A 24 -12.83 5.39 -34.93
N ALA A 25 -14.14 5.39 -35.19
CA ALA A 25 -14.94 6.58 -35.48
C ALA A 25 -15.09 7.52 -34.27
N ARG A 26 -14.82 7.03 -33.05
CA ARG A 26 -15.04 7.76 -31.80
C ARG A 26 -13.82 7.87 -30.89
N TYR A 27 -12.63 7.55 -31.41
CA TYR A 27 -11.37 7.62 -30.67
C TYR A 27 -11.43 6.85 -29.33
N ALA A 28 -12.05 5.67 -29.36
CA ALA A 28 -12.09 4.73 -28.25
C ALA A 28 -11.24 3.50 -28.57
N ALA A 29 -10.74 2.81 -27.55
CA ALA A 29 -10.06 1.54 -27.75
C ALA A 29 -11.05 0.44 -28.19
N PRO A 30 -10.76 -0.36 -29.24
CA PRO A 30 -11.64 -1.43 -29.72
C PRO A 30 -12.07 -2.41 -28.62
N TRP A 31 -11.11 -2.86 -27.79
CA TRP A 31 -11.40 -3.72 -26.65
C TRP A 31 -12.33 -3.06 -25.64
N ALA A 32 -12.15 -1.77 -25.33
CA ALA A 32 -13.04 -1.05 -24.42
C ALA A 32 -14.47 -0.94 -24.95
N VAL A 33 -14.65 -0.67 -26.25
CA VAL A 33 -15.99 -0.66 -26.84
C VAL A 33 -16.59 -2.07 -26.81
N PHE A 34 -15.81 -3.10 -27.12
CA PHE A 34 -16.24 -4.49 -27.05
C PHE A 34 -16.74 -4.91 -25.66
N PHE A 35 -15.96 -4.65 -24.59
CA PHE A 35 -16.39 -4.96 -23.22
C PHE A 35 -17.62 -4.16 -22.80
N ALA A 36 -17.74 -2.90 -23.24
CA ALA A 36 -18.94 -2.09 -23.00
C ALA A 36 -20.16 -2.66 -23.72
N VAL A 37 -20.01 -3.14 -24.96
CA VAL A 37 -21.07 -3.84 -25.70
C VAL A 37 -21.44 -5.15 -25.00
N LEU A 38 -20.49 -5.95 -24.50
CA LEU A 38 -20.80 -7.19 -23.76
C LEU A 38 -21.65 -6.93 -22.50
N LEU A 39 -21.39 -5.85 -21.75
CA LEU A 39 -22.24 -5.46 -20.62
C LEU A 39 -23.68 -5.17 -21.08
N ARG A 40 -23.85 -4.54 -22.24
CA ARG A 40 -25.15 -4.19 -22.80
C ARG A 40 -25.88 -5.40 -23.38
N VAL A 41 -25.17 -6.32 -24.02
CA VAL A 41 -25.72 -7.62 -24.44
C VAL A 41 -26.24 -8.38 -23.22
N ALA A 42 -25.44 -8.45 -22.14
CA ALA A 42 -25.83 -9.10 -20.90
C ALA A 42 -27.08 -8.46 -20.28
N ALA A 43 -27.14 -7.13 -20.23
CA ALA A 43 -28.28 -6.41 -19.68
C ALA A 43 -29.52 -6.36 -20.62
N SER A 44 -29.38 -6.74 -21.89
CA SER A 44 -30.50 -6.85 -22.84
C SER A 44 -31.27 -8.16 -22.70
N VAL A 45 -30.68 -9.18 -22.05
CA VAL A 45 -31.34 -10.47 -21.81
C VAL A 45 -31.89 -10.55 -20.39
N GLY A 46 -33.13 -11.05 -20.27
CA GLY A 46 -33.78 -11.22 -18.98
C GLY A 46 -33.04 -12.19 -18.04
N PRO A 47 -33.37 -12.18 -16.73
CA PRO A 47 -32.74 -13.04 -15.73
C PRO A 47 -33.04 -14.54 -15.93
N HIS A 48 -34.09 -14.87 -16.68
CA HIS A 48 -34.45 -16.23 -17.05
C HIS A 48 -33.47 -16.86 -18.06
N VAL A 49 -32.60 -16.09 -18.72
CA VAL A 49 -31.54 -16.63 -19.59
C VAL A 49 -30.31 -16.95 -18.74
N GLN A 50 -29.90 -18.21 -18.72
CA GLN A 50 -28.88 -18.72 -17.79
C GLN A 50 -27.92 -19.69 -18.49
N LEU A 51 -26.74 -19.86 -17.91
CA LEU A 51 -25.83 -20.95 -18.27
C LEU A 51 -26.33 -22.26 -17.64
N PRO A 52 -26.13 -23.40 -18.32
CA PRO A 52 -26.56 -24.71 -17.83
C PRO A 52 -25.78 -25.10 -16.58
N GLY A 53 -26.41 -25.89 -15.71
CA GLY A 53 -25.84 -26.37 -14.47
C GLY A 53 -24.85 -27.53 -14.65
N THR A 54 -23.79 -27.35 -15.43
CA THR A 54 -22.76 -28.40 -15.64
C THR A 54 -22.08 -28.82 -14.34
N ILE A 55 -21.89 -27.88 -13.42
CA ILE A 55 -21.36 -28.10 -12.07
C ILE A 55 -22.29 -27.42 -11.07
N GLY A 56 -22.92 -28.21 -10.21
CA GLY A 56 -23.90 -27.69 -9.24
C GLY A 56 -25.18 -27.24 -9.94
N GLY A 57 -25.50 -25.96 -9.83
CA GLY A 57 -26.71 -25.35 -10.41
C GLY A 57 -26.40 -24.43 -11.60
N ARG A 58 -27.46 -23.89 -12.20
CA ARG A 58 -27.37 -22.89 -13.27
C ARG A 58 -26.63 -21.64 -12.81
N ALA A 59 -26.06 -20.89 -13.77
CA ALA A 59 -25.38 -19.64 -13.48
C ALA A 59 -26.00 -18.47 -14.24
N SER A 60 -26.02 -17.29 -13.61
CA SER A 60 -26.47 -16.05 -14.25
C SER A 60 -25.46 -15.53 -15.28
N LEU A 61 -25.91 -14.72 -16.23
CA LEU A 61 -25.06 -13.93 -17.13
C LEU A 61 -24.72 -12.53 -16.57
N ASN A 62 -24.81 -12.34 -15.25
CA ASN A 62 -24.40 -11.08 -14.61
C ASN A 62 -22.92 -10.83 -14.88
N LEU A 63 -22.56 -9.60 -15.27
CA LEU A 63 -21.21 -9.29 -15.74
C LEU A 63 -20.65 -8.04 -15.04
N LEU A 64 -19.44 -8.16 -14.49
CA LEU A 64 -18.71 -7.06 -13.87
C LEU A 64 -17.48 -6.77 -14.75
N CYS A 65 -17.32 -5.53 -15.17
CA CYS A 65 -16.19 -5.12 -15.99
C CYS A 65 -15.56 -3.83 -15.45
N ALA A 66 -14.23 -3.83 -15.33
CA ALA A 66 -13.43 -2.68 -14.97
C ALA A 66 -12.71 -2.12 -16.20
N PHE A 67 -12.96 -0.85 -16.54
CA PHE A 67 -12.34 -0.12 -17.64
C PHE A 67 -11.13 0.65 -17.14
N VAL A 68 -9.94 0.31 -17.62
CA VAL A 68 -8.70 0.71 -16.98
C VAL A 68 -7.76 1.45 -17.92
N SER A 69 -7.29 2.59 -17.40
CA SER A 69 -6.18 3.37 -17.96
C SER A 69 -5.56 4.25 -16.88
N ALA A 70 -4.40 4.82 -17.20
CA ALA A 70 -3.91 6.03 -16.56
C ALA A 70 -4.95 7.16 -16.64
N SER A 71 -4.80 8.19 -15.80
CA SER A 71 -5.70 9.35 -15.78
C SER A 71 -5.89 9.93 -17.19
N GLY A 72 -7.12 10.27 -17.56
CA GLY A 72 -7.47 10.80 -18.89
C GLY A 72 -7.59 9.76 -20.03
N GLY A 73 -7.33 8.48 -19.80
CA GLY A 73 -7.28 7.46 -20.89
C GLY A 73 -8.62 6.92 -21.41
N GLY A 74 -9.69 7.71 -21.44
CA GLY A 74 -10.89 7.38 -22.24
C GLY A 74 -11.95 6.44 -21.62
N LYS A 75 -11.96 6.24 -20.29
CA LYS A 75 -12.88 5.30 -19.60
C LYS A 75 -14.37 5.58 -19.82
N GLY A 76 -14.77 6.85 -19.76
CA GLY A 76 -16.16 7.24 -20.02
C GLY A 76 -16.52 7.26 -21.51
N ILE A 77 -15.53 7.20 -22.41
CA ILE A 77 -15.76 7.22 -23.86
C ILE A 77 -16.29 5.86 -24.29
N SER A 78 -15.71 4.75 -23.83
CA SER A 78 -16.16 3.40 -24.19
C SER A 78 -17.61 3.14 -23.82
N ASP A 79 -18.07 3.61 -22.65
CA ASP A 79 -19.48 3.51 -22.27
C ASP A 79 -20.39 4.29 -23.23
N LYS A 80 -19.98 5.50 -23.66
CA LYS A 80 -20.76 6.32 -24.62
C LYS A 80 -20.81 5.67 -25.99
N VAL A 81 -19.69 5.16 -26.47
CA VAL A 81 -19.61 4.47 -27.77
C VAL A 81 -20.38 3.15 -27.72
N GLY A 82 -20.31 2.40 -26.61
CA GLY A 82 -21.11 1.19 -26.41
C GLY A 82 -22.62 1.44 -26.50
N ARG A 83 -23.11 2.60 -26.04
CA ARG A 83 -24.53 3.01 -26.22
C ARG A 83 -24.90 3.26 -27.67
N LEU A 84 -24.00 3.87 -28.44
CA LEU A 84 -24.21 4.11 -29.87
C LEU A 84 -24.15 2.81 -30.67
N ALA A 85 -23.18 1.95 -30.34
CA ALA A 85 -22.96 0.66 -30.97
C ALA A 85 -24.13 -0.31 -30.69
N TRP A 86 -24.57 -0.42 -29.42
CA TRP A 86 -25.70 -1.27 -29.00
C TRP A 86 -26.85 -0.41 -28.42
N PRO A 87 -27.74 0.14 -29.25
CA PRO A 87 -28.69 1.18 -28.85
C PRO A 87 -29.94 0.71 -28.09
N THR A 88 -29.98 -0.54 -27.61
CA THR A 88 -31.10 -1.05 -26.79
C THR A 88 -31.28 -0.21 -25.52
N PRO A 89 -32.51 0.22 -25.17
CA PRO A 89 -32.77 0.96 -23.95
C PRO A 89 -32.53 0.06 -22.73
N ILE A 90 -31.55 0.42 -21.91
CA ILE A 90 -31.13 -0.32 -20.71
C ILE A 90 -31.12 0.67 -19.54
N LEU A 91 -31.68 0.26 -18.40
CA LEU A 91 -31.63 1.07 -17.19
C LEU A 91 -30.18 1.15 -16.66
N GLU A 92 -29.64 2.35 -16.62
CA GLU A 92 -28.31 2.63 -16.09
C GLU A 92 -28.42 3.48 -14.81
N LEU A 93 -27.78 3.04 -13.74
CA LEU A 93 -27.89 3.67 -12.42
C LEU A 93 -26.51 3.91 -11.79
N PRO A 94 -26.32 4.97 -11.00
CA PRO A 94 -25.14 5.07 -10.15
C PRO A 94 -25.19 3.99 -9.05
N ILE A 95 -24.03 3.49 -8.62
CA ILE A 95 -24.00 2.53 -7.51
C ILE A 95 -24.26 3.23 -6.16
N GLY A 96 -25.02 2.56 -5.30
CA GLY A 96 -25.24 2.95 -3.91
C GLY A 96 -24.55 2.00 -2.92
N SER A 97 -25.17 1.81 -1.74
CA SER A 97 -24.74 0.77 -0.80
C SER A 97 -25.12 -0.63 -1.30
N GLY A 98 -24.65 -1.69 -0.61
CA GLY A 98 -25.05 -3.06 -0.93
C GLY A 98 -26.57 -3.29 -0.79
N GLU A 99 -27.21 -2.65 0.18
CA GLU A 99 -28.68 -2.65 0.32
C GLU A 99 -29.36 -1.90 -0.82
N GLY A 100 -28.71 -0.86 -1.37
CA GLY A 100 -29.20 -0.12 -2.53
C GLY A 100 -29.29 -1.00 -3.77
N ILE A 101 -28.28 -1.85 -4.02
CA ILE A 101 -28.30 -2.83 -5.12
C ILE A 101 -29.53 -3.75 -4.98
N ALA A 102 -29.77 -4.29 -3.79
CA ALA A 102 -30.94 -5.15 -3.53
C ALA A 102 -32.26 -4.37 -3.63
N ALA A 103 -32.29 -3.09 -3.25
CA ALA A 103 -33.48 -2.26 -3.34
C ALA A 103 -33.94 -2.08 -4.80
N THR A 104 -33.01 -1.91 -5.74
CA THR A 104 -33.31 -1.75 -7.17
C THR A 104 -34.12 -2.90 -7.75
N PHE A 105 -33.81 -4.14 -7.36
CA PHE A 105 -34.45 -5.35 -7.89
C PHE A 105 -35.53 -5.93 -6.98
N LYS A 106 -35.83 -5.27 -5.85
CA LYS A 106 -36.92 -5.70 -4.97
C LYS A 106 -38.24 -5.51 -5.71
N LYS A 107 -39.00 -6.59 -5.87
CA LYS A 107 -40.35 -6.52 -6.46
C LYS A 107 -41.21 -5.54 -5.64
N PRO A 108 -41.88 -4.58 -6.29
CA PRO A 108 -42.77 -3.66 -5.60
C PRO A 108 -43.94 -4.42 -4.95
N ASP A 109 -44.40 -3.96 -3.79
CA ASP A 109 -45.51 -4.61 -3.06
C ASP A 109 -46.83 -4.56 -3.85
N LYS A 110 -46.99 -3.55 -4.73
CA LYS A 110 -48.09 -3.41 -5.67
C LYS A 110 -47.52 -2.97 -7.02
N PRO A 111 -47.36 -3.88 -8.00
CA PRO A 111 -46.95 -3.48 -9.34
C PRO A 111 -48.09 -2.73 -10.04
N ASP A 112 -47.77 -1.57 -10.59
CA ASP A 112 -48.63 -0.76 -11.45
C ASP A 112 -47.78 -0.25 -12.63
N ALA A 113 -48.39 0.51 -13.54
CA ALA A 113 -47.70 1.04 -14.73
C ALA A 113 -46.52 1.97 -14.39
N ASP A 114 -46.53 2.59 -13.20
CA ASP A 114 -45.46 3.48 -12.72
C ASP A 114 -44.44 2.73 -11.83
N ASN A 115 -44.74 1.50 -11.40
CA ASN A 115 -43.92 0.63 -10.54
C ASN A 115 -43.76 -0.77 -11.15
N GLU A 116 -43.30 -0.85 -12.38
CA GLU A 116 -42.93 -2.15 -12.96
C GLU A 116 -41.66 -2.69 -12.27
N PRO A 117 -41.58 -4.02 -12.02
CA PRO A 117 -40.42 -4.63 -11.41
C PRO A 117 -39.20 -4.52 -12.34
N ILE A 118 -38.16 -3.83 -11.88
CA ILE A 118 -36.87 -3.79 -12.56
C ILE A 118 -36.25 -5.19 -12.49
N THR A 119 -35.94 -5.76 -13.66
CA THR A 119 -35.32 -7.08 -13.78
C THR A 119 -33.92 -7.04 -14.38
N ALA A 120 -33.54 -5.94 -15.04
CA ALA A 120 -32.24 -5.74 -15.63
C ALA A 120 -31.72 -4.30 -15.42
N ALA A 121 -30.47 -4.15 -15.00
CA ALA A 121 -29.82 -2.84 -14.90
C ALA A 121 -28.29 -2.96 -15.04
N ILE A 122 -27.67 -1.86 -15.46
CA ILE A 122 -26.21 -1.66 -15.40
C ILE A 122 -25.93 -0.60 -14.33
N PHE A 123 -25.17 -0.95 -13.30
CA PHE A 123 -24.59 0.05 -12.42
C PHE A 123 -23.32 0.62 -13.06
N SER A 124 -23.23 1.93 -13.18
CA SER A 124 -22.04 2.62 -13.70
C SER A 124 -21.33 3.37 -12.58
N ILE A 125 -20.03 3.14 -12.47
CA ILE A 125 -19.13 3.84 -11.55
C ILE A 125 -18.04 4.50 -12.40
N PRO A 126 -18.14 5.81 -12.69
CA PRO A 126 -17.14 6.50 -13.51
C PRO A 126 -15.72 6.42 -12.93
N GLU A 127 -15.61 6.44 -11.60
CA GLU A 127 -14.33 6.38 -10.88
C GLU A 127 -14.39 5.44 -9.68
N ILE A 128 -13.42 4.52 -9.63
CA ILE A 128 -13.30 3.49 -8.59
C ILE A 128 -13.18 4.05 -7.16
N ASP A 129 -12.79 5.31 -7.00
CA ASP A 129 -12.76 5.97 -5.68
C ASP A 129 -14.16 6.12 -5.07
N THR A 130 -15.21 6.21 -5.89
CA THR A 130 -16.60 6.17 -5.41
C THR A 130 -16.89 4.82 -4.77
N LEU A 131 -16.47 3.72 -5.41
CA LEU A 131 -16.59 2.37 -4.87
C LEU A 131 -15.78 2.23 -3.56
N ALA A 132 -14.54 2.74 -3.55
CA ALA A 132 -13.68 2.73 -2.37
C ALA A 132 -14.30 3.49 -1.19
N GLY A 133 -14.86 4.67 -1.44
CA GLY A 133 -15.52 5.48 -0.42
C GLY A 133 -16.75 4.81 0.18
N ILE A 134 -17.56 4.11 -0.62
CA ILE A 134 -18.74 3.39 -0.12
C ILE A 134 -18.32 2.10 0.63
N ALA A 135 -17.30 1.40 0.14
CA ALA A 135 -16.77 0.19 0.77
C ALA A 135 -16.08 0.49 2.12
N ALA A 136 -15.43 1.65 2.27
CA ALA A 136 -14.75 2.04 3.49
C ALA A 136 -15.69 2.44 4.65
N ARG A 137 -16.99 2.62 4.39
CA ARG A 137 -17.97 2.95 5.44
C ARG A 137 -18.08 1.79 6.44
N GLN A 138 -18.12 2.12 7.73
CA GLN A 138 -18.32 1.13 8.77
C GLN A 138 -19.64 0.38 8.55
N GLY A 139 -19.58 -0.96 8.56
CA GLY A 139 -20.74 -1.83 8.29
C GLY A 139 -21.10 -2.00 6.82
N SER A 140 -20.29 -1.51 5.87
CA SER A 140 -20.55 -1.68 4.44
C SER A 140 -20.51 -3.16 4.02
N ILE A 141 -21.59 -3.62 3.40
CA ILE A 141 -21.69 -4.97 2.80
C ILE A 141 -21.48 -4.96 1.28
N LEU A 142 -20.98 -3.86 0.71
CA LEU A 142 -20.93 -3.65 -0.73
C LEU A 142 -20.15 -4.75 -1.47
N LEU A 143 -18.91 -5.04 -1.04
CA LEU A 143 -18.07 -6.05 -1.70
C LEU A 143 -18.68 -7.46 -1.61
N ALA A 144 -19.33 -7.79 -0.49
CA ALA A 144 -20.05 -9.05 -0.35
C ALA A 144 -21.24 -9.14 -1.32
N GLN A 145 -22.06 -8.09 -1.41
CA GLN A 145 -23.17 -8.03 -2.35
C GLN A 145 -22.70 -8.05 -3.81
N LEU A 146 -21.58 -7.42 -4.15
CA LEU A 146 -21.00 -7.49 -5.50
C LEU A 146 -20.57 -8.91 -5.88
N LYS A 147 -20.03 -9.68 -4.93
CA LYS A 147 -19.68 -11.10 -5.15
C LYS A 147 -20.92 -11.95 -5.39
N SER A 148 -21.94 -11.84 -4.54
CA SER A 148 -23.22 -12.54 -4.72
C SER A 148 -23.91 -12.13 -6.03
N MET A 149 -23.89 -10.82 -6.34
CA MET A 149 -24.42 -10.26 -7.60
C MET A 149 -23.72 -10.85 -8.82
N ALA A 150 -22.40 -10.93 -8.81
CA ALA A 150 -21.64 -11.53 -9.91
C ALA A 150 -22.02 -12.99 -10.13
N MET A 151 -22.34 -13.75 -9.07
CA MET A 151 -22.76 -15.14 -9.17
C MET A 151 -24.26 -15.30 -9.48
N GLY A 152 -25.07 -14.26 -9.27
CA GLY A 152 -26.53 -14.32 -9.39
C GLY A 152 -27.20 -14.93 -8.16
N GLU A 153 -26.53 -14.91 -7.02
CA GLU A 153 -27.03 -15.39 -5.73
C GLU A 153 -28.11 -14.44 -5.17
N GLN A 154 -28.73 -14.85 -4.07
CA GLN A 154 -29.68 -14.01 -3.34
C GLN A 154 -29.02 -12.71 -2.88
N LEU A 155 -29.70 -11.58 -3.05
CA LEU A 155 -29.22 -10.27 -2.58
C LEU A 155 -30.00 -9.77 -1.37
N GLY A 156 -29.32 -8.89 -0.63
CA GLY A 156 -29.85 -8.11 0.47
C GLY A 156 -29.88 -8.84 1.82
N GLN A 157 -30.76 -8.39 2.72
CA GLN A 157 -30.79 -8.75 4.13
C GLN A 157 -32.23 -8.92 4.63
N SER A 158 -32.44 -9.91 5.50
CA SER A 158 -33.67 -10.06 6.27
C SER A 158 -33.53 -9.29 7.58
N ASN A 159 -34.36 -8.27 7.77
CA ASN A 159 -34.35 -7.40 8.94
C ASN A 159 -35.66 -7.55 9.73
N ALA A 160 -35.68 -7.07 10.97
CA ALA A 160 -36.85 -7.23 11.85
C ALA A 160 -38.15 -6.61 11.30
N SER A 161 -38.06 -5.59 10.43
CA SER A 161 -39.22 -4.98 9.78
C SER A 161 -39.25 -5.21 8.27
N LYS A 162 -40.45 -5.29 7.70
CA LYS A 162 -40.65 -5.42 6.24
C LYS A 162 -40.11 -4.22 5.46
N ALA A 163 -40.14 -3.03 6.06
CA ALA A 163 -39.67 -1.79 5.46
C ALA A 163 -38.14 -1.78 5.23
N THR A 164 -37.36 -2.41 6.12
CA THR A 164 -35.90 -2.47 6.01
C THR A 164 -35.39 -3.79 5.43
N SER A 165 -36.26 -4.79 5.30
CA SER A 165 -35.96 -6.06 4.63
C SER A 165 -35.95 -5.90 3.11
N ARG A 166 -34.84 -6.34 2.50
CA ARG A 166 -34.64 -6.32 1.04
C ARG A 166 -34.10 -7.69 0.68
N VAL A 167 -34.98 -8.58 0.20
CA VAL A 167 -34.59 -9.93 -0.22
C VAL A 167 -34.93 -10.06 -1.70
N VAL A 168 -33.90 -10.28 -2.51
CA VAL A 168 -34.03 -10.52 -3.95
C VAL A 168 -33.55 -11.93 -4.22
N ALA A 169 -34.42 -12.77 -4.78
CA ALA A 169 -34.12 -14.19 -4.99
C ALA A 169 -32.96 -14.39 -5.99
N ALA A 170 -32.21 -15.48 -5.82
CA ALA A 170 -31.20 -15.89 -6.78
C ALA A 170 -31.81 -16.00 -8.19
N HIS A 171 -31.04 -15.62 -9.21
CA HIS A 171 -31.43 -15.65 -10.62
C HIS A 171 -32.73 -14.90 -10.98
N SER A 172 -33.20 -13.98 -10.13
CA SER A 172 -34.38 -13.15 -10.42
C SER A 172 -34.06 -11.77 -11.00
N TYR A 173 -32.77 -11.46 -11.18
CA TYR A 173 -32.26 -10.19 -11.67
C TYR A 173 -31.06 -10.37 -12.60
N ARG A 174 -30.93 -9.45 -13.57
CA ARG A 174 -29.77 -9.26 -14.43
C ARG A 174 -29.07 -7.98 -14.02
N CYS A 175 -27.95 -8.11 -13.33
CA CYS A 175 -27.20 -6.95 -12.87
C CYS A 175 -25.80 -6.97 -13.46
N CYS A 176 -25.45 -5.90 -14.17
CA CYS A 176 -24.12 -5.68 -14.69
C CYS A 176 -23.46 -4.48 -14.01
N LEU A 177 -22.14 -4.43 -14.01
CA LEU A 177 -21.37 -3.36 -13.39
C LEU A 177 -20.28 -2.87 -14.35
N SER A 178 -20.29 -1.58 -14.66
CA SER A 178 -19.18 -0.86 -15.30
C SER A 178 -18.42 -0.05 -14.26
N VAL A 179 -17.10 -0.26 -14.14
CA VAL A 179 -16.25 0.50 -13.22
C VAL A 179 -15.06 1.12 -13.95
N GLY A 180 -14.97 2.44 -13.97
CA GLY A 180 -13.76 3.14 -14.38
C GLY A 180 -12.69 3.03 -13.30
N ALA A 181 -11.59 2.33 -13.57
CA ALA A 181 -10.54 2.06 -12.59
C ALA A 181 -9.20 2.68 -13.00
N GLN A 182 -8.44 3.19 -12.03
CA GLN A 182 -7.06 3.68 -12.20
C GLN A 182 -6.11 2.72 -11.49
N PRO A 183 -4.94 2.35 -12.06
CA PRO A 183 -4.06 1.37 -11.44
C PRO A 183 -3.67 1.68 -9.99
N GLY A 184 -3.45 2.96 -9.65
CA GLY A 184 -3.10 3.36 -8.29
C GLY A 184 -4.24 3.27 -7.26
N HIS A 185 -5.50 3.14 -7.70
CA HIS A 185 -6.71 3.26 -6.85
C HIS A 185 -7.54 1.96 -6.81
N THR A 186 -7.09 0.90 -7.46
CA THR A 186 -7.81 -0.39 -7.54
C THR A 186 -7.71 -1.24 -6.27
N GLY A 187 -7.08 -0.72 -5.20
CA GLY A 187 -6.91 -1.43 -3.93
C GLY A 187 -8.21 -1.95 -3.32
N VAL A 188 -9.33 -1.25 -3.49
CA VAL A 188 -10.65 -1.71 -3.02
C VAL A 188 -11.07 -3.06 -3.62
N ILE A 189 -10.65 -3.35 -4.86
CA ILE A 189 -10.92 -4.63 -5.53
C ILE A 189 -9.80 -5.63 -5.22
N PHE A 190 -8.53 -5.24 -5.41
CA PHE A 190 -7.39 -6.17 -5.29
C PHE A 190 -7.08 -6.59 -3.85
N ASN A 191 -7.37 -5.77 -2.84
CA ASN A 191 -7.09 -6.16 -1.45
C ASN A 191 -8.05 -7.25 -0.95
N ASP A 192 -9.19 -7.47 -1.61
CA ASP A 192 -10.11 -8.59 -1.34
C ASP A 192 -9.74 -9.85 -2.16
N THR A 193 -8.44 -10.15 -2.27
CA THR A 193 -7.95 -11.32 -3.02
C THR A 193 -8.44 -12.62 -2.41
N THR A 194 -8.46 -12.74 -1.08
CA THR A 194 -8.98 -13.92 -0.37
C THR A 194 -10.50 -14.08 -0.52
N GLY A 195 -11.24 -12.97 -0.71
CA GLY A 195 -12.67 -13.00 -1.03
C GLY A 195 -12.98 -13.27 -2.51
N GLY A 196 -11.98 -13.27 -3.39
CA GLY A 196 -12.11 -13.58 -4.81
C GLY A 196 -12.79 -12.48 -5.64
N THR A 197 -12.91 -11.25 -5.14
CA THR A 197 -13.53 -10.15 -5.90
C THR A 197 -12.83 -9.88 -7.24
N PRO A 198 -11.48 -9.78 -7.32
CA PRO A 198 -10.79 -9.54 -8.59
C PRO A 198 -11.07 -10.59 -9.68
N GLN A 199 -11.33 -11.83 -9.26
CA GLN A 199 -11.53 -13.00 -10.14
C GLN A 199 -12.89 -12.98 -10.84
N ARG A 200 -13.82 -12.14 -10.36
CA ARG A 200 -15.19 -11.99 -10.86
C ARG A 200 -15.34 -10.79 -11.81
N PHE A 201 -14.26 -10.03 -12.03
CA PHE A 201 -14.22 -8.90 -12.96
C PHE A 201 -13.53 -9.29 -14.26
N LEU A 202 -14.10 -8.83 -15.38
CA LEU A 202 -13.36 -8.61 -16.61
C LEU A 202 -12.58 -7.29 -16.51
N TRP A 203 -11.38 -7.26 -17.09
CA TRP A 203 -10.49 -6.09 -17.06
C TRP A 203 -10.28 -5.59 -18.49
N SER A 204 -10.86 -4.45 -18.81
CA SER A 204 -10.80 -3.87 -20.14
C SER A 204 -9.71 -2.80 -20.23
N PRO A 205 -8.74 -2.90 -21.16
CA PRO A 205 -7.83 -1.79 -21.44
C PRO A 205 -8.57 -0.71 -22.22
N THR A 206 -8.38 0.56 -21.86
CA THR A 206 -8.94 1.69 -22.63
C THR A 206 -7.89 2.48 -23.42
N THR A 207 -6.63 2.05 -23.35
CA THR A 207 -5.54 2.56 -24.18
C THR A 207 -5.44 1.78 -25.48
N ASP A 208 -5.24 2.47 -26.60
CA ASP A 208 -5.07 1.86 -27.92
C ASP A 208 -3.92 2.54 -28.68
N PRO A 209 -2.75 1.88 -28.81
CA PRO A 209 -1.63 2.41 -29.58
C PRO A 209 -1.91 2.59 -31.08
N GLY A 210 -2.89 1.86 -31.62
CA GLY A 210 -3.27 1.93 -33.04
C GLY A 210 -4.35 2.98 -33.33
N MET A 211 -4.68 3.86 -32.40
CA MET A 211 -5.74 4.87 -32.55
C MET A 211 -5.49 5.77 -33.79
N PRO A 212 -6.48 5.93 -34.70
CA PRO A 212 -6.27 6.68 -35.93
C PRO A 212 -6.16 8.18 -35.65
N ALA A 213 -5.37 8.88 -36.47
CA ALA A 213 -5.27 10.35 -36.41
C ALA A 213 -6.52 11.06 -36.96
N THR A 214 -7.29 10.38 -37.81
CA THR A 214 -8.51 10.90 -38.41
C THR A 214 -9.68 9.96 -38.16
N ALA A 215 -10.79 10.49 -37.67
CA ALA A 215 -12.01 9.73 -37.47
C ALA A 215 -12.51 9.13 -38.79
N SER A 216 -12.88 7.86 -38.74
CA SER A 216 -13.72 7.25 -39.76
C SER A 216 -15.17 7.71 -39.58
N PRO A 217 -16.01 7.67 -40.64
CA PRO A 217 -17.45 7.86 -40.50
C PRO A 217 -18.04 6.86 -39.50
N ASP A 218 -19.15 7.25 -38.88
CA ASP A 218 -19.92 6.35 -38.02
C ASP A 218 -20.39 5.14 -38.84
N PRO A 219 -20.11 3.91 -38.39
CA PRO A 219 -20.79 2.76 -38.94
C PRO A 219 -22.24 2.72 -38.46
N ASP A 220 -23.06 1.90 -39.12
CA ASP A 220 -24.38 1.59 -38.60
C ASP A 220 -24.28 0.90 -37.22
N PRO A 221 -25.29 1.07 -36.35
CA PRO A 221 -25.38 0.30 -35.11
C PRO A 221 -25.30 -1.22 -35.34
N LEU A 222 -24.94 -1.93 -34.28
CA LEU A 222 -25.03 -3.38 -34.23
C LEU A 222 -26.49 -3.82 -34.34
N ASP A 223 -26.72 -5.00 -34.92
CA ASP A 223 -28.04 -5.62 -34.82
C ASP A 223 -28.26 -6.07 -33.37
N THR A 224 -29.30 -5.54 -32.73
CA THR A 224 -29.62 -5.82 -31.33
C THR A 224 -30.75 -6.84 -31.15
N ALA A 225 -31.21 -7.47 -32.24
CA ALA A 225 -32.21 -8.53 -32.19
C ALA A 225 -31.72 -9.67 -31.28
N LEU A 226 -32.57 -10.10 -30.35
CA LEU A 226 -32.27 -11.25 -29.51
C LEU A 226 -32.65 -12.55 -30.24
N PRO A 227 -31.92 -13.66 -30.02
CA PRO A 227 -32.30 -14.94 -30.59
C PRO A 227 -33.68 -15.38 -30.06
N LEU A 228 -34.33 -16.25 -30.83
CA LEU A 228 -35.54 -16.92 -30.36
C LEU A 228 -35.18 -17.87 -29.22
N TRP A 229 -35.91 -17.73 -28.12
CA TRP A 229 -35.72 -18.52 -26.91
C TRP A 229 -36.72 -19.64 -26.84
N CYS A 230 -36.26 -20.81 -26.39
CA CYS A 230 -37.12 -21.94 -26.03
C CYS A 230 -36.98 -22.16 -24.52
N PRO A 231 -37.86 -21.57 -23.69
CA PRO A 231 -37.84 -21.82 -22.25
C PRO A 231 -38.13 -23.28 -21.95
N GLY A 232 -37.46 -23.83 -20.94
CA GLY A 232 -37.82 -25.12 -20.35
C GLY A 232 -39.14 -25.07 -19.59
N GLU A 233 -39.56 -26.20 -19.03
CA GLU A 233 -40.82 -26.30 -18.26
C GLU A 233 -40.88 -25.34 -17.06
N ASP A 234 -39.72 -24.98 -16.51
CA ASP A 234 -39.57 -24.04 -15.40
C ASP A 234 -39.46 -22.57 -15.84
N GLY A 235 -39.65 -22.29 -17.13
CA GLY A 235 -39.57 -20.95 -17.72
C GLY A 235 -38.15 -20.40 -17.88
N VAL A 236 -37.11 -21.19 -17.59
CA VAL A 236 -35.70 -20.81 -17.74
C VAL A 236 -35.21 -21.20 -19.12
N VAL A 237 -34.40 -20.32 -19.72
CA VAL A 237 -33.74 -20.57 -21.01
C VAL A 237 -32.28 -20.87 -20.73
N GLU A 238 -31.84 -22.09 -21.05
CA GLU A 238 -30.43 -22.48 -20.92
C GLU A 238 -29.68 -22.22 -22.23
N ILE A 239 -28.56 -21.50 -22.14
CA ILE A 239 -27.62 -21.36 -23.24
C ILE A 239 -26.91 -22.69 -23.46
N THR A 240 -27.14 -23.33 -24.61
CA THR A 240 -26.58 -24.66 -24.87
C THR A 240 -25.11 -24.57 -25.23
N TYR A 241 -24.30 -25.54 -24.80
CA TYR A 241 -22.92 -25.71 -25.28
C TYR A 241 -22.95 -26.57 -26.54
N GLY A 242 -22.61 -25.98 -27.68
CA GLY A 242 -22.70 -26.63 -28.99
C GLY A 242 -21.65 -27.71 -29.24
N VAL A 243 -20.63 -27.79 -28.38
CA VAL A 243 -19.56 -28.79 -28.44
C VAL A 243 -19.28 -29.36 -27.04
N PRO A 244 -19.07 -30.68 -26.91
CA PRO A 244 -18.87 -31.33 -25.61
C PRO A 244 -17.61 -30.85 -24.87
N GLU A 245 -16.58 -30.42 -25.60
CA GLU A 245 -15.30 -29.95 -25.08
C GLU A 245 -15.45 -28.77 -24.11
N ILE A 246 -16.51 -27.96 -24.27
CA ILE A 246 -16.82 -26.88 -23.33
C ILE A 246 -17.19 -27.46 -21.96
N ALA A 247 -18.13 -28.41 -21.92
CA ALA A 247 -18.55 -29.04 -20.68
C ALA A 247 -17.39 -29.84 -20.03
N GLU A 248 -16.62 -30.55 -20.84
CA GLU A 248 -15.43 -31.29 -20.39
C GLU A 248 -14.38 -30.37 -19.77
N ALA A 249 -14.08 -29.22 -20.40
CA ALA A 249 -13.16 -28.23 -19.86
C ALA A 249 -13.62 -27.66 -18.52
N VAL A 250 -14.94 -27.42 -18.38
CA VAL A 250 -15.54 -26.94 -17.12
C VAL A 250 -15.40 -27.98 -16.01
N ILE A 251 -15.69 -29.24 -16.31
CA ILE A 251 -15.57 -30.35 -15.35
C ILE A 251 -14.10 -30.55 -14.95
N ALA A 252 -13.18 -30.56 -15.91
CA ALA A 252 -11.75 -30.71 -15.67
C ALA A 252 -11.20 -29.58 -14.78
N ALA A 253 -11.55 -28.32 -15.08
CA ALA A 253 -11.16 -27.18 -14.26
C ALA A 253 -11.73 -27.26 -12.84
N HIS A 254 -12.97 -27.73 -12.68
CA HIS A 254 -13.56 -27.95 -11.36
C HIS A 254 -12.80 -29.02 -10.56
N ILE A 255 -12.49 -30.17 -11.18
CA ILE A 255 -11.76 -31.27 -10.54
C ILE A 255 -10.38 -30.81 -10.08
N ALA A 256 -9.61 -30.14 -10.96
CA ALA A 256 -8.29 -29.62 -10.62
C ALA A 256 -8.35 -28.68 -9.42
N ARG A 257 -9.36 -27.80 -9.37
CA ARG A 257 -9.59 -26.89 -8.24
C ARG A 257 -9.90 -27.63 -6.94
N GLN A 258 -10.80 -28.62 -6.96
CA GLN A 258 -11.14 -29.40 -5.77
C GLN A 258 -9.97 -30.23 -5.24
N ARG A 259 -9.01 -30.57 -6.10
CA ARG A 259 -7.77 -31.27 -5.73
C ARG A 259 -6.65 -30.35 -5.26
N GLY A 260 -6.84 -29.02 -5.31
CA GLY A 260 -5.80 -28.05 -4.97
C GLY A 260 -4.69 -27.93 -6.03
N GLU A 261 -4.96 -28.40 -7.25
CA GLU A 261 -4.01 -28.37 -8.38
C GLU A 261 -4.14 -27.08 -9.22
N ALA A 262 -5.14 -26.22 -8.92
CA ALA A 262 -5.39 -24.98 -9.63
C ALA A 262 -4.82 -23.75 -8.90
N ASP A 263 -4.50 -22.69 -9.65
CA ASP A 263 -4.12 -21.40 -9.08
C ASP A 263 -5.28 -20.82 -8.26
N PRO A 264 -5.06 -20.48 -6.97
CA PRO A 264 -6.07 -19.80 -6.13
C PRO A 264 -6.65 -18.52 -6.74
N LEU A 265 -5.94 -17.86 -7.66
CA LEU A 265 -6.37 -16.63 -8.33
C LEU A 265 -7.36 -16.86 -9.50
N ASP A 266 -7.56 -18.10 -9.94
CA ASP A 266 -8.39 -18.43 -11.11
C ASP A 266 -9.72 -19.11 -10.74
N GLY A 267 -10.11 -19.06 -9.45
CA GLY A 267 -11.26 -19.80 -8.92
C GLY A 267 -12.59 -19.56 -9.64
N HIS A 268 -12.77 -18.38 -10.25
CA HIS A 268 -13.96 -18.02 -11.05
C HIS A 268 -13.67 -17.73 -12.53
N TRP A 269 -12.43 -17.91 -12.97
CA TRP A 269 -12.02 -17.60 -14.35
C TRP A 269 -12.85 -18.38 -15.38
N MET A 270 -13.05 -19.68 -15.16
CA MET A 270 -13.80 -20.56 -16.06
C MET A 270 -15.26 -20.12 -16.22
N LEU A 271 -15.91 -19.74 -15.10
CA LEU A 271 -17.28 -19.25 -15.15
C LEU A 271 -17.37 -17.92 -15.89
N THR A 272 -16.42 -17.00 -15.67
CA THR A 272 -16.36 -15.74 -16.41
C THR A 272 -16.18 -15.99 -17.90
N ARG A 273 -15.31 -16.94 -18.30
CA ARG A 273 -15.14 -17.32 -19.71
C ARG A 273 -16.44 -17.87 -20.33
N LEU A 274 -17.16 -18.75 -19.63
CA LEU A 274 -18.45 -19.26 -20.10
C LEU A 274 -19.46 -18.13 -20.33
N LYS A 275 -19.52 -17.15 -19.43
CA LYS A 275 -20.38 -15.97 -19.61
C LYS A 275 -19.99 -15.19 -20.86
N VAL A 276 -18.69 -14.96 -21.07
CA VAL A 276 -18.20 -14.28 -22.28
C VAL A 276 -18.59 -15.06 -23.55
N ALA A 277 -18.40 -16.38 -23.57
CA ALA A 277 -18.75 -17.22 -24.71
C ALA A 277 -20.27 -17.19 -25.00
N ALA A 278 -21.10 -17.24 -23.95
CA ALA A 278 -22.54 -17.09 -24.09
C ALA A 278 -22.94 -15.70 -24.61
N LEU A 279 -22.33 -14.63 -24.11
CA LEU A 279 -22.63 -13.28 -24.57
C LEU A 279 -22.18 -13.03 -26.01
N LEU A 280 -21.07 -13.63 -26.45
CA LEU A 280 -20.66 -13.66 -27.87
C LEU A 280 -21.72 -14.35 -28.73
N ALA A 281 -22.18 -15.54 -28.33
CA ALA A 281 -23.23 -16.25 -29.06
C ALA A 281 -24.53 -15.41 -29.16
N ILE A 282 -24.94 -14.77 -28.06
CA ILE A 282 -26.14 -13.92 -28.02
C ILE A 282 -25.99 -12.69 -28.93
N MET A 283 -24.83 -12.03 -28.90
CA MET A 283 -24.51 -10.90 -29.77
C MET A 283 -24.53 -11.31 -31.25
N HIS A 284 -24.23 -12.58 -31.55
CA HIS A 284 -24.35 -13.18 -32.89
C HIS A 284 -25.71 -13.85 -33.12
N HIS A 285 -26.73 -13.50 -32.34
CA HIS A 285 -28.12 -13.97 -32.50
C HIS A 285 -28.28 -15.48 -32.35
N ARG A 286 -27.48 -16.11 -31.48
CA ARG A 286 -27.51 -17.56 -31.21
C ARG A 286 -27.74 -17.84 -29.72
N SER A 287 -28.49 -18.90 -29.45
CA SER A 287 -28.71 -19.47 -28.11
C SER A 287 -27.78 -20.64 -27.79
N VAL A 288 -26.87 -20.97 -28.72
CA VAL A 288 -25.91 -22.08 -28.62
C VAL A 288 -24.49 -21.52 -28.78
N VAL A 289 -23.63 -21.80 -27.80
CA VAL A 289 -22.21 -21.46 -27.84
C VAL A 289 -21.52 -22.39 -28.84
N SER A 290 -21.01 -21.82 -29.93
CA SER A 290 -20.23 -22.57 -30.93
C SER A 290 -18.77 -22.74 -30.49
N GLN A 291 -18.04 -23.60 -31.20
CA GLN A 291 -16.59 -23.71 -31.05
C GLN A 291 -15.89 -22.36 -31.24
N ALA A 292 -16.31 -21.57 -32.23
CA ALA A 292 -15.72 -20.26 -32.51
C ALA A 292 -15.93 -19.27 -31.34
N ASP A 293 -17.11 -19.26 -30.72
CA ASP A 293 -17.35 -18.42 -29.52
C ASP A 293 -16.48 -18.84 -28.34
N TRP A 294 -16.29 -20.15 -28.19
CA TRP A 294 -15.44 -20.70 -27.15
C TRP A 294 -13.97 -20.32 -27.34
N GLU A 295 -13.47 -20.37 -28.57
CA GLU A 295 -12.12 -19.93 -28.93
C GLU A 295 -11.96 -18.41 -28.77
N MET A 296 -12.90 -17.63 -29.29
CA MET A 296 -12.92 -16.17 -29.13
C MET A 296 -12.94 -15.76 -27.65
N SER A 297 -13.74 -16.45 -26.81
CA SER A 297 -13.79 -16.18 -25.37
C SER A 297 -12.43 -16.35 -24.69
N ALA A 298 -11.59 -17.29 -25.15
CA ALA A 298 -10.23 -17.43 -24.64
C ALA A 298 -9.37 -16.19 -24.96
N GLY A 299 -9.49 -15.67 -26.18
CA GLY A 299 -8.82 -14.43 -26.61
C GLY A 299 -9.25 -13.22 -25.78
N VAL A 300 -10.56 -13.10 -25.48
CA VAL A 300 -11.11 -12.06 -24.60
C VAL A 300 -10.55 -12.18 -23.18
N MET A 301 -10.54 -13.40 -22.61
CA MET A 301 -9.99 -13.64 -21.28
C MET A 301 -8.49 -13.31 -21.22
N ALA A 302 -7.72 -13.65 -22.26
CA ALA A 302 -6.29 -13.33 -22.32
C ALA A 302 -6.02 -11.81 -22.30
N VAL A 303 -6.85 -11.01 -22.96
CA VAL A 303 -6.78 -9.53 -22.89
C VAL A 303 -7.12 -9.04 -21.48
N SER A 304 -8.13 -9.63 -20.86
CA SER A 304 -8.49 -9.32 -19.47
C SER A 304 -7.37 -9.65 -18.48
N ASP A 305 -6.76 -10.82 -18.59
CA ASP A 305 -5.68 -11.26 -17.72
C ASP A 305 -4.42 -10.40 -17.91
N ALA A 306 -4.06 -10.08 -19.15
CA ALA A 306 -2.94 -9.17 -19.45
C ALA A 306 -3.18 -7.76 -18.87
N THR A 307 -4.42 -7.28 -18.95
CA THR A 307 -4.81 -5.98 -18.38
C THR A 307 -4.73 -6.01 -16.85
N ARG A 308 -5.22 -7.08 -16.22
CA ARG A 308 -5.12 -7.31 -14.78
C ARG A 308 -3.66 -7.30 -14.30
N GLU A 309 -2.79 -8.03 -15.00
CA GLU A 309 -1.36 -8.08 -14.69
C GLU A 309 -0.69 -6.71 -14.83
N TRP A 310 -0.99 -5.99 -15.92
CA TRP A 310 -0.49 -4.63 -16.14
C TRP A 310 -0.88 -3.69 -14.99
N ILE A 311 -2.13 -3.76 -14.52
CA ILE A 311 -2.61 -2.94 -13.40
C ILE A 311 -1.84 -3.21 -12.12
N VAL A 312 -1.65 -4.47 -11.77
CA VAL A 312 -0.89 -4.86 -10.56
C VAL A 312 0.55 -4.34 -10.65
N ASN A 313 1.16 -4.42 -11.84
CA ASN A 313 2.50 -3.93 -12.07
C ASN A 313 2.59 -2.40 -12.00
N GLU A 314 1.65 -1.66 -12.59
CA GLU A 314 1.58 -0.20 -12.52
C GLU A 314 1.28 0.29 -11.09
N ALA A 315 0.39 -0.36 -10.36
CA ALA A 315 0.13 -0.06 -8.95
C ALA A 315 1.42 -0.18 -8.12
N ARG A 316 2.20 -1.24 -8.34
CA ARG A 316 3.51 -1.43 -7.69
C ARG A 316 4.54 -0.37 -8.10
N LYS A 317 4.52 0.13 -9.33
CA LYS A 317 5.39 1.24 -9.77
C LYS A 317 4.99 2.54 -9.08
N ALA A 318 3.70 2.88 -9.10
CA ALA A 318 3.17 4.08 -8.46
C ALA A 318 3.45 4.12 -6.95
N GLU A 319 3.34 2.98 -6.25
CA GLU A 319 3.67 2.92 -4.82
C GLU A 319 5.16 3.16 -4.55
N ARG A 320 6.05 2.58 -5.39
CA ARG A 320 7.49 2.84 -5.30
C ARG A 320 7.82 4.31 -5.54
N GLU A 321 7.15 4.95 -6.50
CA GLU A 321 7.31 6.38 -6.78
C GLU A 321 6.80 7.25 -5.63
N LYS A 322 5.65 6.93 -5.02
CA LYS A 322 5.16 7.64 -3.82
C LYS A 322 6.14 7.55 -2.66
N VAL A 323 6.70 6.37 -2.41
CA VAL A 323 7.74 6.19 -1.39
C VAL A 323 8.98 7.01 -1.74
N ARG A 324 9.42 7.03 -3.00
CA ARG A 324 10.55 7.86 -3.45
C ARG A 324 10.26 9.36 -3.36
N ALA A 325 9.05 9.81 -3.66
CA ALA A 325 8.68 11.22 -3.56
C ALA A 325 8.66 11.69 -2.09
N ARG A 326 8.08 10.87 -1.19
CA ARG A 326 8.13 11.10 0.27
C ARG A 326 9.57 11.15 0.79
N ALA A 327 10.46 10.37 0.18
CA ALA A 327 11.89 10.41 0.45
C ALA A 327 12.52 11.76 0.29
N ILE A 328 12.34 12.26 -0.92
CA ILE A 328 12.98 13.47 -1.37
C ILE A 328 12.37 14.63 -0.59
N ALA A 329 11.05 14.65 -0.42
CA ALA A 329 10.37 15.65 0.40
C ALA A 329 10.89 15.66 1.85
N ARG A 330 11.12 14.49 2.47
CA ARG A 330 11.69 14.41 3.82
C ARG A 330 13.13 14.89 3.87
N ALA A 331 13.98 14.45 2.95
CA ALA A 331 15.39 14.87 2.89
C ALA A 331 15.53 16.38 2.66
N VAL A 332 14.75 16.94 1.74
CA VAL A 332 14.69 18.39 1.50
C VAL A 332 14.18 19.13 2.74
N GLY A 333 13.17 18.58 3.43
CA GLY A 333 12.66 19.15 4.68
C GLY A 333 13.71 19.18 5.78
N ASP A 334 14.45 18.09 5.97
CA ASP A 334 15.53 17.97 6.95
C ASP A 334 16.69 18.93 6.62
N GLU A 335 17.11 19.03 5.34
CA GLU A 335 18.13 20.01 4.91
C GLU A 335 17.72 21.46 5.12
N VAL A 336 16.45 21.81 4.84
CA VAL A 336 15.91 23.16 5.08
C VAL A 336 15.84 23.46 6.58
N TYR A 337 15.50 22.47 7.40
CA TYR A 337 15.50 22.59 8.85
C TYR A 337 16.92 22.85 9.39
N ASP A 338 17.89 22.03 8.99
CA ASP A 338 19.29 22.14 9.41
C ASP A 338 19.89 23.49 8.98
N ARG A 339 19.59 23.95 7.76
CA ARG A 339 20.04 25.26 7.27
C ARG A 339 19.43 26.43 8.06
N ARG A 340 18.11 26.40 8.32
CA ARG A 340 17.45 27.43 9.16
C ARG A 340 17.99 27.45 10.58
N LEU A 341 18.31 26.28 11.14
CA LEU A 341 18.89 26.16 12.46
C LEU A 341 20.30 26.76 12.49
N LEU A 342 21.13 26.45 11.50
CA LEU A 342 22.47 27.02 11.34
C LEU A 342 22.42 28.55 11.18
N ASP A 343 21.53 29.08 10.32
CA ASP A 343 21.33 30.52 10.15
C ASP A 343 20.83 31.20 11.44
N SER A 344 20.04 30.51 12.25
CA SER A 344 19.64 31.00 13.58
C SER A 344 20.84 31.06 14.52
N VAL A 345 21.74 30.08 14.49
CA VAL A 345 22.96 30.07 15.31
C VAL A 345 23.90 31.20 14.87
N LYS A 346 24.14 31.37 13.58
CA LYS A 346 24.93 32.48 13.02
C LYS A 346 24.42 33.84 13.49
N ARG A 347 23.12 34.09 13.34
CA ARG A 347 22.47 35.35 13.79
C ARG A 347 22.60 35.56 15.30
N SER A 348 22.50 34.50 16.10
CA SER A 348 22.70 34.62 17.55
C SER A 348 24.14 34.96 17.91
N ILE A 349 25.13 34.36 17.26
CA ILE A 349 26.56 34.65 17.49
C ILE A 349 26.88 36.10 17.13
N VAL A 350 26.46 36.55 15.95
CA VAL A 350 26.64 37.95 15.52
C VAL A 350 25.99 38.91 16.52
N ARG A 351 24.75 38.66 16.94
CA ARG A 351 24.06 39.51 17.91
C ARG A 351 24.77 39.58 19.27
N MET A 352 25.29 38.44 19.76
CA MET A 352 26.02 38.40 21.04
C MET A 352 27.34 39.17 20.96
N LEU A 353 28.09 38.99 19.87
CA LEU A 353 29.36 39.71 19.66
C LEU A 353 29.14 41.21 19.42
N ASP A 354 28.00 41.61 18.84
CA ASP A 354 27.66 43.01 18.58
C ASP A 354 27.32 43.75 19.88
N HIS A 355 26.54 43.10 20.75
CA HIS A 355 26.10 43.67 22.02
C HIS A 355 27.20 43.65 23.09
N ASP A 356 27.91 42.52 23.24
CA ASP A 356 28.82 42.28 24.37
C ASP A 356 30.31 42.39 23.98
N GLY A 357 30.62 42.54 22.69
CA GLY A 357 32.00 42.61 22.20
C GLY A 357 32.70 41.24 22.12
N GLU A 358 34.03 41.25 22.24
CA GLU A 358 34.85 40.05 22.14
C GLU A 358 34.54 39.03 23.24
N GLN A 359 34.20 37.80 22.86
CA GLN A 359 33.87 36.73 23.80
C GLN A 359 34.65 35.44 23.55
N ALA A 360 34.83 34.65 24.60
CA ALA A 360 35.41 33.31 24.50
C ALA A 360 34.42 32.34 23.83
N GLY A 361 34.93 31.40 23.02
CA GLY A 361 34.09 30.42 22.32
C GLY A 361 33.17 29.60 23.23
N ASN A 362 33.67 29.21 24.41
CA ASN A 362 32.87 28.47 25.40
C ASN A 362 31.72 29.30 25.98
N GLU A 363 31.90 30.63 26.09
CA GLU A 363 30.85 31.53 26.59
C GLU A 363 29.74 31.69 25.56
N LEU A 364 30.09 31.96 24.30
CA LEU A 364 29.13 32.02 23.19
C LEU A 364 28.37 30.70 23.03
N ARG A 365 29.08 29.56 23.10
CA ARG A 365 28.47 28.23 22.98
C ARG A 365 27.50 27.94 24.12
N SER A 366 27.83 28.29 25.36
CA SER A 366 26.93 28.04 26.50
C SER A 366 25.63 28.84 26.43
N ARG A 367 25.67 30.06 25.86
CA ARG A 367 24.52 30.96 25.69
C ARG A 367 23.55 30.57 24.55
N LEU A 368 23.93 29.65 23.65
CA LEU A 368 23.05 29.18 22.57
C LEU A 368 21.87 28.31 23.04
N GLY A 369 21.86 27.88 24.30
CA GLY A 369 20.75 27.19 24.94
C GLY A 369 20.64 25.71 24.54
N LYS A 370 19.80 25.39 23.54
CA LYS A 370 19.51 23.99 23.14
C LYS A 370 20.77 23.27 22.65
N ARG A 371 20.87 21.95 22.91
CA ARG A 371 22.03 21.12 22.52
C ARG A 371 22.31 21.16 21.01
N GLU A 372 21.28 21.03 20.18
CA GLU A 372 21.38 21.04 18.71
C GLU A 372 22.03 22.33 18.17
N LYS A 373 21.74 23.48 18.79
CA LYS A 373 22.37 24.76 18.44
C LYS A 373 23.85 24.83 18.84
N ARG A 374 24.21 24.19 19.96
CA ARG A 374 25.59 24.12 20.46
C ARG A 374 26.45 23.22 19.58
N ASP A 375 25.88 22.15 19.06
CA ASP A 375 26.57 21.21 18.17
C ASP A 375 26.91 21.87 16.81
N LEU A 376 26.11 22.84 16.37
CA LEU A 376 26.34 23.64 15.14
C LEU A 376 27.26 24.87 15.35
N PHE A 377 27.75 25.10 16.57
CA PHE A 377 28.55 26.30 16.87
C PHE A 377 29.84 26.38 16.04
N ASP A 378 30.61 25.29 15.97
CA ASP A 378 31.90 25.29 15.26
C ASP A 378 31.72 25.54 13.77
N GLN A 379 30.69 24.93 13.17
CA GLN A 379 30.32 25.17 11.78
C GLN A 379 29.90 26.62 11.55
N ALA A 380 29.02 27.16 12.40
CA ALA A 380 28.52 28.52 12.25
C ALA A 380 29.64 29.56 12.35
N VAL A 381 30.59 29.39 13.28
CA VAL A 381 31.73 30.29 13.44
C VAL A 381 32.72 30.15 12.28
N SER A 382 32.97 28.93 11.80
CA SER A 382 33.82 28.72 10.63
C SER A 382 33.26 29.40 9.38
N GLU A 383 31.95 29.31 9.15
CA GLU A 383 31.30 29.98 8.01
C GLU A 383 31.29 31.51 8.19
N LEU A 384 30.99 32.02 9.40
CA LEU A 384 31.04 33.46 9.69
C LEU A 384 32.46 34.04 9.55
N ALA A 385 33.49 33.26 9.85
CA ALA A 385 34.88 33.68 9.67
C ALA A 385 35.30 33.66 8.20
N ALA A 386 34.87 32.65 7.44
CA ALA A 386 35.07 32.61 5.99
C ALA A 386 34.36 33.77 5.26
N ASP A 387 33.14 34.11 5.72
CA ASP A 387 32.35 35.23 5.22
C ASP A 387 32.89 36.60 5.69
N GLY A 388 33.92 36.63 6.55
CA GLY A 388 34.56 37.86 7.02
C GLY A 388 33.77 38.65 8.07
N TYR A 389 32.72 38.06 8.65
CA TYR A 389 31.94 38.70 9.72
C TYR A 389 32.62 38.59 11.08
N VAL A 390 33.30 37.47 11.35
CA VAL A 390 33.90 37.17 12.66
C VAL A 390 35.38 36.84 12.52
N GLU A 391 36.22 37.41 13.37
CA GLU A 391 37.63 37.08 13.48
C GLU A 391 37.87 36.14 14.67
N SER A 392 38.72 35.12 14.49
CA SER A 392 39.16 34.20 15.53
C SER A 392 40.54 34.58 16.06
N LEU A 393 40.63 34.92 17.34
CA LEU A 393 41.86 35.29 18.04
C LEU A 393 42.30 34.14 18.95
N ALA A 394 43.50 33.60 18.71
CA ALA A 394 44.10 32.60 19.59
C ALA A 394 44.66 33.27 20.85
N VAL A 395 44.31 32.74 22.04
CA VAL A 395 44.82 33.20 23.34
C VAL A 395 45.35 32.01 24.15
N ASP A 396 46.16 32.26 25.18
CA ASP A 396 46.81 31.24 26.03
C ASP A 396 45.83 30.20 26.62
N ARG A 397 44.54 30.53 26.73
CA ARG A 397 43.47 29.62 27.20
C ARG A 397 42.28 29.53 26.23
N GLY A 398 42.54 29.34 24.95
CA GLY A 398 41.54 28.98 23.94
C GLY A 398 41.39 29.98 22.80
N THR A 399 40.19 30.03 22.20
CA THR A 399 39.88 30.95 21.08
C THR A 399 38.83 31.95 21.51
N ARG A 400 39.08 33.24 21.23
CA ARG A 400 38.11 34.32 21.39
C ARG A 400 37.66 34.80 20.02
N TYR A 401 36.43 35.27 19.93
CA TYR A 401 35.81 35.72 18.70
C TYR A 401 35.38 37.17 18.84
N ARG A 402 35.57 37.94 17.77
CA ARG A 402 35.17 39.36 17.70
C ARG A 402 34.55 39.63 16.34
N LEU A 403 33.56 40.53 16.27
CA LEU A 403 33.05 41.04 15.00
C LEU A 403 34.12 41.90 14.31
N LEU A 404 34.32 41.63 13.02
CA LEU A 404 35.04 42.55 12.14
C LEU A 404 34.08 43.69 11.81
N ARG A 405 34.35 44.90 12.33
CA ARG A 405 33.63 46.10 11.87
C ARG A 405 34.02 46.35 10.42
N SER A 406 33.16 45.99 9.48
CA SER A 406 33.28 46.45 8.10
C SER A 406 33.13 47.98 8.09
N GLY A 407 34.21 48.69 7.72
CA GLY A 407 34.08 50.06 7.24
C GLY A 407 33.11 50.10 6.05
N GLN A 408 32.39 51.22 5.93
CA GLN A 408 31.50 51.55 4.81
C GLN A 408 32.03 51.04 3.45
N GLY A 409 31.20 50.26 2.76
CA GLY A 409 31.35 49.89 1.36
C GLY A 409 30.06 49.27 0.83
N ASP A 410 29.26 50.10 0.15
CA ASP A 410 28.09 49.81 -0.69
C ASP A 410 27.06 48.75 -0.28
N GLN A 411 25.84 49.25 -0.02
CA GLN A 411 24.61 48.52 -0.27
C GLN A 411 24.52 48.13 -1.76
N PRO A 412 24.30 46.85 -2.13
CA PRO A 412 23.54 46.55 -3.32
C PRO A 412 22.06 46.68 -2.96
N GLY A 413 21.48 47.83 -3.32
CA GLY A 413 20.08 47.99 -3.70
C GLY A 413 19.00 47.49 -2.73
N GLN A 414 18.38 48.44 -2.02
CA GLN A 414 16.94 48.35 -1.78
C GLN A 414 16.20 48.19 -3.12
N GLY A 415 15.85 46.95 -3.46
CA GLY A 415 14.82 46.64 -4.44
C GLY A 415 13.47 46.54 -3.75
N ARG A 416 12.64 47.59 -3.91
CA ARG A 416 11.22 47.66 -3.54
C ARG A 416 10.47 46.34 -3.75
N TYR A 417 9.73 45.90 -2.72
CA TYR A 417 8.43 45.26 -2.92
C TYR A 417 7.39 45.92 -2.01
N PRO A 418 6.15 46.10 -2.50
CA PRO A 418 5.25 47.13 -2.04
C PRO A 418 4.54 46.74 -0.73
N HIS A 419 4.43 47.72 0.16
CA HIS A 419 3.34 47.76 1.12
C HIS A 419 2.02 47.83 0.35
N VAL A 420 1.21 46.78 0.47
CA VAL A 420 -0.24 46.89 0.30
C VAL A 420 -0.84 46.61 1.67
N SER A 421 -1.42 47.65 2.24
CA SER A 421 -2.34 47.57 3.37
C SER A 421 -3.71 47.90 2.82
N GLU A 422 -4.58 46.91 2.73
CA GLU A 422 -6.03 47.09 2.71
C GLU A 422 -6.62 46.04 3.64
N GLY A 423 -7.28 46.51 4.69
CA GLY A 423 -8.26 45.72 5.41
C GLY A 423 -9.60 45.81 4.68
N ASP A 424 -10.32 44.70 4.59
CA ASP A 424 -11.63 44.57 5.23
C ASP A 424 -12.13 43.12 5.24
N HIS A 425 -13.01 42.86 6.20
CA HIS A 425 -13.66 41.64 6.69
C HIS A 425 -14.22 40.68 5.60
N ILE A 426 -14.44 39.36 5.77
CA ILE A 426 -15.33 38.59 6.68
C ILE A 426 -15.03 37.08 6.51
N GLY A 427 -15.12 36.25 7.57
CA GLY A 427 -15.52 34.84 7.43
C GLY A 427 -14.83 33.81 8.35
N GLN A 428 -15.47 33.46 9.46
CA GLN A 428 -15.10 32.38 10.40
C GLN A 428 -14.99 30.99 9.76
N GLY A 429 -14.13 30.12 10.30
CA GLY A 429 -14.18 28.68 10.04
C GLY A 429 -13.02 27.87 10.64
N ASP A 430 -13.05 27.68 11.96
CA ASP A 430 -12.43 26.62 12.77
C ASP A 430 -10.91 26.29 12.70
N GLN A 431 -10.24 26.58 13.81
CA GLN A 431 -9.06 25.86 14.28
C GLN A 431 -9.49 24.73 15.22
N SER A 432 -8.97 23.51 15.03
CA SER A 432 -8.40 22.69 16.10
C SER A 432 -7.63 21.51 15.48
N ASN A 433 -6.31 21.56 15.52
CA ASN A 433 -5.46 20.96 16.56
C ASN A 433 -5.52 19.42 16.61
N ASN A 434 -4.48 18.79 16.05
CA ASN A 434 -3.52 17.99 16.84
C ASN A 434 -2.53 17.30 15.89
N ILE A 435 -1.41 17.98 15.60
CA ILE A 435 -0.18 17.30 15.21
C ILE A 435 0.59 17.08 16.50
N THR A 436 0.41 15.91 17.10
CA THR A 436 1.26 15.41 18.17
C THR A 436 2.17 14.34 17.59
N ALA A 437 3.45 14.50 17.89
CA ALA A 437 4.57 13.74 17.36
C ALA A 437 4.50 12.23 17.63
N LEU A 438 4.75 11.42 16.60
CA LEU A 438 5.61 10.24 16.65
C LEU A 438 5.72 9.63 15.24
N ASP A 439 6.85 9.84 14.56
CA ASP A 439 7.52 8.82 13.72
C ASP A 439 8.74 9.43 13.02
N SER A 440 9.67 9.88 13.86
CA SER A 440 11.08 9.98 13.53
C SER A 440 11.69 8.58 13.56
N ARG A 441 11.43 7.78 12.52
CA ARG A 441 12.28 6.67 12.07
C ARG A 441 11.80 6.13 10.71
N ARG A 442 12.33 6.68 9.63
CA ARG A 442 13.05 5.91 8.59
C ARG A 442 13.48 6.81 7.45
N SER A 443 14.80 6.84 7.31
CA SER A 443 15.57 7.39 6.21
C SER A 443 15.24 6.70 4.89
N HIS A 444 15.48 7.44 3.83
CA HIS A 444 15.39 6.98 2.46
C HIS A 444 16.76 6.90 1.78
N GLN A 445 16.71 6.36 0.55
CA GLN A 445 17.71 6.31 -0.54
C GLN A 445 18.63 5.06 -0.57
N SER A 446 18.93 4.40 -1.69
CA SER A 446 18.33 4.22 -3.03
C SER A 446 19.13 3.11 -3.76
N GLU A 447 18.46 2.41 -4.69
CA GLU A 447 18.96 1.74 -5.92
C GLU A 447 20.07 0.64 -5.89
N ARG A 448 19.61 -0.62 -5.90
CA ARG A 448 19.94 -1.80 -6.76
C ARG A 448 19.21 -3.01 -6.16
N PRO A 449 18.82 -4.07 -6.90
CA PRO A 449 18.05 -5.17 -6.31
C PRO A 449 18.92 -5.92 -5.31
N LYS A 450 18.83 -5.53 -4.05
CA LYS A 450 19.61 -6.12 -2.97
C LYS A 450 18.93 -7.42 -2.56
N LEU A 451 19.70 -8.51 -2.48
CA LEU A 451 19.36 -9.66 -1.64
C LEU A 451 18.80 -9.13 -0.32
N SER A 452 17.81 -9.80 0.30
CA SER A 452 17.33 -9.36 1.62
C SER A 452 18.52 -9.21 2.58
N CYS A 453 18.47 -8.29 3.55
CA CYS A 453 19.57 -8.08 4.49
C CYS A 453 19.99 -9.40 5.16
N GLN A 454 19.02 -10.28 5.45
CA GLN A 454 19.26 -11.63 5.94
C GLN A 454 20.05 -12.48 4.95
N LYS A 455 19.63 -12.50 3.67
CA LYS A 455 20.27 -13.32 2.64
C LYS A 455 21.68 -12.82 2.30
N TRP A 456 21.89 -11.51 2.25
CA TRP A 456 23.23 -10.93 2.14
C TRP A 456 24.11 -11.30 3.33
N PHE A 457 23.58 -11.18 4.55
CA PHE A 457 24.33 -11.48 5.76
C PHE A 457 24.72 -12.97 5.81
N ASN A 458 23.78 -13.87 5.53
CA ASN A 458 24.04 -15.31 5.50
C ASN A 458 25.09 -15.67 4.43
N ASN A 459 25.01 -15.07 3.23
CA ASN A 459 26.01 -15.28 2.19
C ASN A 459 27.39 -14.77 2.63
N HIS A 460 27.46 -13.59 3.26
CA HIS A 460 28.72 -13.02 3.71
C HIS A 460 29.38 -13.86 4.83
N ILE A 461 28.58 -14.42 5.74
CA ILE A 461 29.09 -15.36 6.75
C ILE A 461 29.57 -16.66 6.09
N ALA A 462 28.85 -17.18 5.09
CA ALA A 462 29.27 -18.36 4.33
C ALA A 462 30.58 -18.13 3.55
N GLU A 463 30.77 -16.94 2.97
CA GLU A 463 32.02 -16.53 2.31
C GLU A 463 33.21 -16.50 3.29
N LEU A 464 33.01 -15.93 4.49
CA LEU A 464 34.05 -15.92 5.53
C LEU A 464 34.44 -17.34 5.96
N ARG A 465 33.46 -18.25 6.06
CA ARG A 465 33.72 -19.67 6.35
C ARG A 465 34.47 -20.37 5.21
N ALA A 466 34.06 -20.12 3.97
CA ALA A 466 34.72 -20.68 2.79
C ALA A 466 36.18 -20.17 2.67
N ALA A 467 36.47 -18.97 3.16
CA ALA A 467 37.81 -18.41 3.28
C ALA A 467 38.63 -18.96 4.48
N GLY A 468 38.07 -19.89 5.26
CA GLY A 468 38.75 -20.55 6.38
C GLY A 468 38.64 -19.81 7.72
N HIS A 469 37.81 -18.78 7.83
CA HIS A 469 37.60 -18.10 9.11
C HIS A 469 36.62 -18.88 10.00
N THR A 470 36.99 -19.04 11.27
CA THR A 470 36.13 -19.65 12.31
C THR A 470 35.46 -18.61 13.20
N THR A 471 35.96 -17.37 13.19
CA THR A 471 35.43 -16.22 13.93
C THR A 471 35.31 -14.98 13.04
N ALA A 472 34.42 -14.06 13.42
CA ALA A 472 34.26 -12.77 12.73
C ALA A 472 34.05 -11.61 13.72
N GLU A 473 34.68 -10.47 13.45
CA GLU A 473 34.44 -9.25 14.21
C GLU A 473 33.14 -8.57 13.77
N SER A 474 32.18 -8.41 14.69
CA SER A 474 30.88 -7.77 14.42
C SER A 474 31.03 -6.41 13.74
N PHE A 475 32.01 -5.59 14.14
CA PHE A 475 32.26 -4.30 13.53
C PHE A 475 32.67 -4.40 12.05
N ALA A 476 33.47 -5.41 11.69
CA ALA A 476 33.90 -5.63 10.31
C ALA A 476 32.72 -6.08 9.44
N VAL A 477 31.90 -7.00 9.94
CA VAL A 477 30.68 -7.47 9.24
C VAL A 477 29.67 -6.33 9.07
N TYR A 478 29.47 -5.53 10.11
CA TYR A 478 28.57 -4.37 10.03
C TYR A 478 29.08 -3.28 9.09
N ARG A 479 30.40 -3.06 9.04
CA ARG A 479 31.01 -2.13 8.08
C ARG A 479 30.81 -2.62 6.65
N ALA A 480 31.00 -3.92 6.38
CA ALA A 480 30.75 -4.52 5.07
C ALA A 480 29.27 -4.40 4.66
N GLY A 481 28.34 -4.67 5.60
CA GLY A 481 26.90 -4.55 5.34
C GLY A 481 26.45 -3.11 5.11
N LYS A 482 27.05 -2.15 5.82
CA LYS A 482 26.84 -0.72 5.57
C LYS A 482 27.37 -0.29 4.21
N ALA A 483 28.52 -0.79 3.80
CA ALA A 483 29.07 -0.53 2.46
C ALA A 483 28.20 -1.15 1.35
N ALA A 484 27.59 -2.31 1.62
CA ALA A 484 26.54 -2.90 0.78
C ALA A 484 25.19 -2.16 0.88
N GLY A 485 25.11 -1.11 1.71
CA GLY A 485 23.98 -0.19 1.90
C GLY A 485 22.77 -0.81 2.61
N TYR A 486 23.02 -1.67 3.60
CA TYR A 486 22.04 -2.08 4.60
C TYR A 486 22.19 -1.23 5.87
N SER A 487 21.06 -0.99 6.55
CA SER A 487 21.08 -0.25 7.82
C SER A 487 21.75 -1.08 8.93
N GLN A 488 22.37 -0.41 9.90
CA GLN A 488 22.93 -1.06 11.10
C GLN A 488 21.88 -1.93 11.81
N SER A 489 20.64 -1.43 11.93
CA SER A 489 19.54 -2.16 12.57
C SER A 489 19.17 -3.44 11.83
N SER A 490 19.14 -3.41 10.49
CA SER A 490 18.82 -4.59 9.69
C SER A 490 19.92 -5.65 9.80
N LEU A 491 21.18 -5.23 9.85
CA LEU A 491 22.33 -6.11 10.03
C LEU A 491 22.38 -6.70 11.44
N SER A 492 22.06 -5.92 12.47
CA SER A 492 21.93 -6.41 13.84
C SER A 492 20.82 -7.47 13.96
N MET A 493 19.66 -7.24 13.35
CA MET A 493 18.59 -8.25 13.32
C MET A 493 19.03 -9.49 12.56
N ALA A 494 19.69 -9.33 11.41
CA ALA A 494 20.15 -10.47 10.61
C ALA A 494 21.18 -11.33 11.35
N ALA A 495 22.06 -10.70 12.13
CA ALA A 495 23.00 -11.39 13.00
C ALA A 495 22.29 -12.16 14.12
N SER A 496 21.33 -11.54 14.81
CA SER A 496 20.58 -12.19 15.89
C SER A 496 19.68 -13.34 15.41
N SER A 497 19.22 -13.31 14.16
CA SER A 497 18.40 -14.36 13.55
C SER A 497 19.21 -15.45 12.86
N ASN A 498 20.54 -15.35 12.82
CA ASN A 498 21.40 -16.36 12.19
C ASN A 498 21.85 -17.40 13.23
N PRO A 499 21.48 -18.69 13.07
CA PRO A 499 21.81 -19.74 14.04
C PRO A 499 23.30 -20.06 14.14
N ASP A 500 24.12 -19.68 13.14
CA ASP A 500 25.55 -19.97 13.12
C ASP A 500 26.39 -18.88 13.79
N VAL A 501 25.77 -17.77 14.22
CA VAL A 501 26.45 -16.59 14.76
C VAL A 501 26.20 -16.45 16.26
N GLU A 502 27.21 -16.77 17.06
CA GLU A 502 27.17 -16.63 18.51
C GLU A 502 28.24 -15.66 19.01
N VAL A 503 27.89 -14.81 19.98
CA VAL A 503 28.85 -13.90 20.60
C VAL A 503 29.73 -14.67 21.58
N ILE A 504 31.05 -14.70 21.31
CA ILE A 504 32.04 -15.40 22.14
C ILE A 504 32.92 -14.44 22.95
N ALA A 505 33.04 -13.17 22.54
CA ALA A 505 33.73 -12.15 23.32
C ALA A 505 33.17 -10.75 23.03
N ARG A 506 33.28 -9.82 23.99
CA ARG A 506 33.07 -8.38 23.78
C ARG A 506 34.32 -7.60 24.14
N THR A 507 34.81 -6.81 23.18
CA THR A 507 35.93 -5.90 23.35
C THR A 507 35.45 -4.45 23.30
N LYS A 508 36.34 -3.48 23.62
CA LYS A 508 36.06 -2.04 23.45
C LYS A 508 35.74 -1.63 22.00
N ARG A 509 36.04 -2.49 21.01
CA ARG A 509 35.85 -2.23 19.57
C ARG A 509 34.64 -2.95 18.96
N GLY A 510 33.99 -3.85 19.69
CA GLY A 510 32.86 -4.64 19.20
C GLY A 510 32.79 -6.04 19.81
N ALA A 511 31.80 -6.82 19.39
CA ALA A 511 31.70 -8.23 19.73
C ALA A 511 32.44 -9.11 18.70
N THR A 512 33.15 -10.12 19.18
CA THR A 512 33.71 -11.20 18.36
C THR A 512 32.68 -12.33 18.30
N TRP A 513 32.37 -12.78 17.09
CA TRP A 513 31.41 -13.86 16.83
C TRP A 513 32.13 -15.15 16.49
N SER A 514 31.63 -16.28 17.00
CA SER A 514 31.83 -17.57 16.36
C SER A 514 30.89 -17.63 15.16
N ILE A 515 31.39 -18.11 14.02
CA ILE A 515 30.62 -18.23 12.77
C ILE A 515 30.47 -19.69 12.30
N THR A 516 30.73 -20.64 13.19
CA THR A 516 30.74 -22.09 12.90
C THR A 516 29.75 -22.88 13.75
N GLY A 517 29.10 -22.25 14.74
CA GLY A 517 28.17 -22.92 15.67
C GLY A 517 28.81 -23.98 16.59
N GLN A 518 30.14 -24.13 16.60
CA GLN A 518 30.85 -25.20 17.33
C GLN A 518 31.57 -24.75 18.61
N GLN A 519 31.51 -23.47 18.97
CA GLN A 519 32.10 -22.94 20.20
C GLN A 519 31.01 -22.51 21.17
N GLN A 520 30.83 -23.27 22.25
CA GLN A 520 29.91 -22.96 23.32
C GLN A 520 30.39 -21.70 24.05
N SER A 521 29.57 -20.64 24.04
CA SER A 521 29.93 -19.35 24.62
C SER A 521 30.11 -19.42 26.14
N THR A 522 31.29 -19.03 26.63
CA THR A 522 31.56 -18.77 28.06
C THR A 522 31.11 -17.36 28.50
N TYR A 523 30.37 -16.63 27.66
CA TYR A 523 29.96 -15.26 27.92
C TYR A 523 28.59 -15.20 28.61
N THR A 524 28.57 -14.86 29.90
CA THR A 524 27.35 -14.44 30.61
C THR A 524 27.00 -13.01 30.22
N SER A 525 25.71 -12.66 30.09
CA SER A 525 25.30 -11.28 29.84
C SER A 525 25.30 -10.46 31.15
N ALA A 526 25.45 -9.13 31.08
CA ALA A 526 25.41 -8.29 32.30
C ALA A 526 24.08 -8.39 33.08
N PRO A 527 22.89 -8.47 32.44
CA PRO A 527 21.64 -8.79 33.14
C PRO A 527 21.63 -10.15 33.83
N ASP A 528 22.09 -11.22 33.15
CA ASP A 528 22.10 -12.57 33.73
C ASP A 528 23.12 -12.67 34.87
N PHE A 529 24.26 -11.99 34.74
CA PHE A 529 25.24 -11.85 35.80
C PHE A 529 24.65 -11.16 37.03
N PHE A 530 23.86 -10.10 36.84
CA PHE A 530 23.18 -9.42 37.94
C PHE A 530 22.11 -10.30 38.60
N ALA A 531 21.31 -11.04 37.82
CA ALA A 531 20.34 -11.98 38.36
C ALA A 531 21.02 -13.07 39.20
N GLN A 532 22.11 -13.66 38.70
CA GLN A 532 22.91 -14.63 39.47
C GLN A 532 23.56 -14.03 40.72
N TYR A 533 23.94 -12.75 40.67
CA TYR A 533 24.44 -12.03 41.85
C TYR A 533 23.33 -11.87 42.89
N LEU A 534 22.12 -11.49 42.47
CA LEU A 534 20.95 -11.33 43.33
C LEU A 534 20.55 -12.64 44.01
N ASP A 535 20.55 -13.76 43.27
CA ASP A 535 20.20 -15.09 43.79
C ASP A 535 21.20 -15.63 44.82
N ARG A 536 22.42 -15.10 44.85
CA ARG A 536 23.46 -15.46 45.82
C ARG A 536 23.42 -14.62 47.10
N LEU A 537 22.61 -13.56 47.14
CA LEU A 537 22.45 -12.76 48.34
C LEU A 537 21.67 -13.55 49.40
N PRO A 538 21.96 -13.37 50.70
CA PRO A 538 21.19 -14.01 51.76
C PRO A 538 19.69 -13.68 51.68
N ALA A 539 18.85 -14.66 52.00
CA ALA A 539 17.40 -14.47 52.03
C ALA A 539 17.02 -13.34 53.01
N GLY A 540 16.21 -12.38 52.56
CA GLY A 540 15.81 -11.21 53.35
C GLY A 540 16.71 -9.97 53.19
N THR A 541 17.65 -9.97 52.24
CA THR A 541 18.45 -8.78 51.93
C THR A 541 17.58 -7.65 51.39
N ALA A 542 17.38 -6.59 52.17
CA ALA A 542 16.50 -5.47 51.80
C ALA A 542 17.15 -4.45 50.83
N THR A 543 18.48 -4.34 50.83
CA THR A 543 19.22 -3.37 50.01
C THR A 543 20.53 -3.96 49.49
N ILE A 544 20.87 -3.67 48.24
CA ILE A 544 22.14 -4.09 47.62
C ILE A 544 23.28 -3.19 48.07
N ASP A 545 24.38 -3.81 48.51
CA ASP A 545 25.69 -3.16 48.58
C ASP A 545 26.22 -2.93 47.15
N GLN A 546 26.09 -1.69 46.68
CA GLN A 546 26.45 -1.32 45.31
C GLN A 546 27.95 -1.41 45.06
N ASP A 547 28.78 -1.20 46.07
CA ASP A 547 30.23 -1.26 45.92
C ASP A 547 30.70 -2.71 45.83
N ASP A 548 30.07 -3.62 46.58
CA ASP A 548 30.29 -5.05 46.41
C ASP A 548 29.90 -5.55 45.02
N TYR A 549 28.70 -5.19 44.55
CA TYR A 549 28.28 -5.55 43.21
C TYR A 549 29.18 -4.96 42.12
N ARG A 550 29.60 -3.69 42.24
CA ARG A 550 30.54 -3.07 41.28
C ARG A 550 31.87 -3.79 41.25
N ARG A 551 32.41 -4.21 42.41
CA ARG A 551 33.63 -5.03 42.47
C ARG A 551 33.45 -6.37 41.76
N ALA A 552 32.34 -7.07 42.00
CA ALA A 552 32.02 -8.34 41.36
C ALA A 552 31.86 -8.20 39.84
N ALA A 553 31.16 -7.16 39.38
CA ALA A 553 30.94 -6.88 37.96
C ALA A 553 32.25 -6.52 37.24
N LYS A 554 33.12 -5.74 37.89
CA LYS A 554 34.44 -5.41 37.36
C LYS A 554 35.35 -6.64 37.25
N ALA A 555 35.30 -7.55 38.23
CA ALA A 555 36.02 -8.83 38.18
C ALA A 555 35.51 -9.73 37.03
N ALA A 556 34.22 -9.66 36.71
CA ALA A 556 33.61 -10.34 35.57
C ALA A 556 33.79 -9.60 34.22
N GLY A 557 34.51 -8.47 34.20
CA GLY A 557 34.88 -7.75 32.98
C GLY A 557 33.87 -6.71 32.48
N TYR A 558 32.87 -6.34 33.29
CA TYR A 558 31.90 -5.29 32.94
C TYR A 558 32.36 -3.91 33.42
N ASP A 559 32.05 -2.86 32.65
CA ASP A 559 32.21 -1.48 33.11
C ASP A 559 31.06 -1.05 34.05
N ASP A 560 31.33 -0.05 34.91
CA ASP A 560 30.39 0.41 35.93
C ASP A 560 29.05 0.90 35.34
N ALA A 561 29.07 1.53 34.16
CA ALA A 561 27.86 2.01 33.50
C ALA A 561 26.97 0.87 33.00
N THR A 562 27.57 -0.25 32.58
CA THR A 562 26.87 -1.46 32.13
C THR A 562 26.34 -2.24 33.33
N ALA A 563 27.14 -2.39 34.38
CA ALA A 563 26.74 -3.03 35.63
C ALA A 563 25.56 -2.31 36.31
N CYS A 564 25.64 -0.98 36.44
CA CYS A 564 24.56 -0.18 37.04
C CYS A 564 23.26 -0.21 36.21
N ARG A 565 23.37 -0.23 34.86
CA ARG A 565 22.19 -0.36 33.99
C ARG A 565 21.54 -1.74 34.07
N ALA A 566 22.31 -2.81 34.25
CA ALA A 566 21.76 -4.15 34.47
C ALA A 566 20.98 -4.20 35.78
N ALA A 567 21.54 -3.66 36.87
CA ALA A 567 20.90 -3.64 38.18
C ALA A 567 19.61 -2.80 38.20
N THR A 568 19.67 -1.55 37.73
CA THR A 568 18.52 -0.62 37.77
C THR A 568 17.37 -0.97 36.82
N ARG A 569 17.58 -1.89 35.88
CA ARG A 569 16.52 -2.38 34.98
C ARG A 569 15.97 -3.75 35.41
N HIS A 570 16.52 -4.34 36.46
CA HIS A 570 16.05 -5.62 36.95
C HIS A 570 14.69 -5.42 37.66
N PRO A 571 13.65 -6.23 37.38
CA PRO A 571 12.31 -6.03 37.94
C PRO A 571 12.26 -6.03 39.46
N ARG A 572 13.16 -6.77 40.12
CA ARG A 572 13.26 -6.86 41.58
C ARG A 572 14.02 -5.70 42.22
N ILE A 573 14.43 -4.68 41.48
CA ILE A 573 15.25 -3.57 41.99
C ILE A 573 14.53 -2.24 41.85
N GLU A 574 14.30 -1.59 42.98
CA GLU A 574 13.84 -0.22 43.05
C GLU A 574 15.00 0.70 43.45
N SER A 575 15.30 1.71 42.63
CA SER A 575 16.31 2.72 42.95
C SER A 575 15.67 3.89 43.68
N ILE A 576 15.96 4.04 44.97
CA ILE A 576 15.39 5.09 45.82
C ILE A 576 16.49 6.06 46.30
N PRO A 577 16.19 7.34 46.55
CA PRO A 577 17.11 8.24 47.22
C PRO A 577 17.50 7.72 48.61
N VAL A 578 18.74 7.95 49.04
CA VAL A 578 19.17 7.63 50.42
C VAL A 578 18.35 8.45 51.43
N ASP A 579 17.87 7.82 52.50
CA ASP A 579 17.04 8.47 53.52
C ASP A 579 17.72 9.73 54.09
N GLY A 580 16.98 10.86 54.07
CA GLY A 580 17.46 12.17 54.53
C GLY A 580 17.85 13.16 53.41
N HIS A 581 17.89 12.74 52.15
CA HIS A 581 18.15 13.63 51.00
C HIS A 581 16.88 13.97 50.20
N ARG A 582 16.74 15.23 49.76
CA ARG A 582 15.61 15.67 48.91
C ARG A 582 15.59 14.91 47.58
N ALA A 583 14.39 14.67 47.04
CA ALA A 583 14.18 14.11 45.70
C ALA A 583 14.96 14.93 44.65
N GLY A 584 16.06 14.35 44.14
CA GLY A 584 17.02 15.01 43.25
C GLY A 584 18.49 14.80 43.62
N SER A 585 18.81 14.23 44.79
CA SER A 585 20.19 13.84 45.14
C SER A 585 20.73 12.75 44.19
N HIS A 586 22.01 12.85 43.85
CA HIS A 586 22.72 11.85 43.04
C HIS A 586 22.99 10.54 43.79
N ASP A 587 22.80 10.53 45.11
CA ASP A 587 23.03 9.36 45.96
C ASP A 587 21.75 8.52 46.08
N ARG A 588 21.78 7.30 45.54
CA ARG A 588 20.61 6.41 45.44
C ARG A 588 20.98 5.02 45.95
N THR A 589 20.13 4.43 46.78
CA THR A 589 20.22 3.03 47.22
C THR A 589 19.38 2.14 46.32
N TRP A 590 19.77 0.87 46.17
CA TRP A 590 18.99 -0.12 45.42
C TRP A 590 18.30 -1.05 46.40
N ARG A 591 16.98 -0.92 46.52
CA ARG A 591 16.12 -1.76 47.35
C ARG A 591 15.71 -2.99 46.55
N VAL A 592 15.75 -4.17 47.19
CA VAL A 592 15.29 -5.43 46.60
C VAL A 592 13.81 -5.61 46.93
N LEU A 593 12.98 -5.81 45.91
CA LEU A 593 11.55 -6.08 46.06
C LEU A 593 11.30 -7.57 46.34
N PRO A 594 10.36 -7.91 47.23
CA PRO A 594 9.94 -9.29 47.45
C PRO A 594 9.24 -9.87 46.21
N ASP A 595 9.35 -11.19 46.02
CA ASP A 595 8.90 -11.87 44.78
C ASP A 595 7.39 -11.75 44.52
N GLU A 596 6.58 -11.46 45.55
CA GLU A 596 5.12 -11.29 45.46
C GLU A 596 4.68 -9.93 44.89
N GLU A 597 5.57 -8.93 44.82
CA GLU A 597 5.24 -7.55 44.35
C GLU A 597 5.54 -7.30 42.87
N VAL A 598 6.01 -8.31 42.12
CA VAL A 598 6.33 -8.20 40.68
C VAL A 598 5.19 -8.80 39.85
N SER A 599 4.12 -8.03 39.59
CA SER A 599 3.09 -8.33 38.57
C SER A 599 2.89 -7.16 37.62
#